data_AF-A0A1H1N730-F1
#
_entry.id   AF-A0A1H1N730-F1
#
_cell.length_a   1.000
_cell.length_b   1.000
_cell.length_c   1.000
_cell.angle_alpha   90.00
_cell.angle_beta   90.00
_cell.angle_gamma   90.00
#
_symmetry.space_group_name_H-M   'P 1'
#
loop_
_entity.id
_entity.type
_entity.pdbx_description
1 polymer ?
#
loop_
_entity_poly.entity_id
_entity_poly.type
_entity_poly.pdbx_seq_one_letter_code
_entity_poly.pdbx_strand_id
1 'polypeptide(L)'
;MFAADGALKITHTGGFATLGLADRATAEKWALKIRYPKSLIDKLGVKPDSRIAVLGVTDLEFLAQAQERLGAPPPRKSGAALDFIFYAADSAAELAELKSLKTHLQPAGAIWVVSLKGKAATIKDTDVMKAARAAGLVDNKVCGFSATHTALKLVIPKDRRKGWSL
;
A
#
# COMPACT_ATOMS: atom_id res chain seq x y z
N MET A 1 -17.88 15.05 13.09
CA MET A 1 -18.75 14.32 12.14
C MET A 1 -19.69 13.42 12.91
N PHE A 2 -20.96 13.42 12.52
CA PHE A 2 -22.05 12.67 13.16
C PHE A 2 -22.99 12.13 12.08
N ALA A 3 -23.55 10.94 12.32
CA ALA A 3 -24.55 10.33 11.48
C ALA A 3 -25.85 10.16 12.27
N ALA A 4 -26.96 10.55 11.65
CA ALA A 4 -28.31 10.26 12.13
C ALA A 4 -29.27 10.20 10.95
N ASP A 5 -30.28 9.34 11.06
CA ASP A 5 -31.42 9.24 10.13
C ASP A 5 -31.00 9.07 8.66
N GLY A 6 -29.97 8.25 8.42
CA GLY A 6 -29.44 8.02 7.08
C GLY A 6 -28.63 9.19 6.51
N ALA A 7 -28.42 10.27 7.25
CA ALA A 7 -27.60 11.40 6.83
C ALA A 7 -26.23 11.41 7.52
N LEU A 8 -25.19 11.77 6.77
CA LEU A 8 -23.85 12.02 7.27
C LEU A 8 -23.58 13.53 7.25
N LYS A 9 -23.37 14.14 8.42
CA LYS A 9 -23.01 15.56 8.55
C LYS A 9 -21.50 15.75 8.70
N ILE A 10 -20.94 16.51 7.77
CA ILE A 10 -19.53 16.85 7.65
C ILE A 10 -19.35 18.32 8.03
N THR A 11 -18.45 18.62 8.96
CA THR A 11 -18.07 20.00 9.32
C THR A 11 -16.68 20.29 8.80
N HIS A 12 -16.50 21.43 8.16
CA HIS A 12 -15.22 21.92 7.64
C HIS A 12 -15.12 23.44 7.85
N THR A 13 -13.98 24.04 7.50
CA THR A 13 -13.73 25.48 7.70
C THR A 13 -14.72 26.40 6.97
N GLY A 14 -15.41 25.90 5.94
CA GLY A 14 -16.43 26.64 5.19
C GLY A 14 -17.87 26.39 5.65
N GLY A 15 -18.09 25.69 6.77
CA GLY A 15 -19.42 25.38 7.30
C GLY A 15 -19.67 23.88 7.42
N PHE A 16 -20.84 23.42 6.97
CA PHE A 16 -21.20 22.02 7.00
C PHE A 16 -21.86 21.55 5.71
N ALA A 17 -21.61 20.29 5.36
CA ALA A 17 -22.28 19.57 4.29
C ALA A 17 -23.02 18.36 4.86
N THR A 18 -24.19 18.04 4.30
CA THR A 18 -24.97 16.85 4.67
C THR A 18 -25.10 15.95 3.45
N LEU A 19 -24.71 14.68 3.60
CA LEU A 19 -24.86 13.66 2.58
C LEU A 19 -25.98 12.71 3.00
N GLY A 20 -27.05 12.65 2.21
CA GLY A 20 -28.07 11.60 2.36
C GLY A 20 -27.51 10.26 1.88
N LEU A 21 -27.58 9.25 2.72
CA LEU A 21 -27.16 7.88 2.44
C LEU A 21 -28.39 6.96 2.50
N ALA A 22 -28.31 5.85 1.77
CA ALA A 22 -29.46 4.96 1.55
C ALA A 22 -30.09 4.42 2.85
N ASP A 23 -29.29 4.25 3.91
CA ASP A 23 -29.76 3.79 5.21
C ASP A 23 -28.85 4.28 6.36
N ARG A 24 -29.40 4.21 7.58
CA ARG A 24 -28.72 4.62 8.81
C ARG A 24 -27.45 3.82 9.11
N ALA A 25 -27.46 2.51 8.89
CA ALA A 25 -26.32 1.65 9.18
C ALA A 25 -25.13 1.98 8.25
N THR A 26 -25.40 2.29 6.99
CA THR A 26 -24.41 2.79 6.03
C THR A 26 -23.86 4.14 6.49
N ALA A 27 -24.71 5.06 6.94
CA ALA A 27 -24.28 6.37 7.44
C ALA A 27 -23.39 6.28 8.69
N GLU A 28 -23.76 5.45 9.66
CA GLU A 28 -22.97 5.22 10.87
C GLU A 28 -21.63 4.55 10.56
N LYS A 29 -21.63 3.54 9.67
CA LYS A 29 -20.41 2.86 9.20
C LYS A 29 -19.45 3.83 8.50
N TRP A 30 -19.97 4.74 7.67
CA TRP A 30 -19.16 5.75 7.00
C TRP A 30 -18.62 6.78 7.99
N ALA A 31 -19.45 7.26 8.93
CA ALA A 31 -19.00 8.17 9.98
C ALA A 31 -17.85 7.56 10.82
N LEU A 32 -17.94 6.28 11.18
CA LEU A 32 -16.87 5.59 11.89
C LEU A 32 -15.59 5.50 11.08
N LYS A 33 -15.65 5.10 9.81
CA LYS A 33 -14.46 4.99 8.95
C LYS A 33 -13.77 6.33 8.70
N ILE A 34 -14.53 7.41 8.64
CA ILE A 34 -13.96 8.75 8.47
C ILE A 34 -13.34 9.26 9.78
N ARG A 35 -13.97 9.00 10.93
CA ARG A 35 -13.42 9.35 12.25
C ARG A 35 -12.19 8.53 12.62
N TYR A 36 -12.15 7.26 12.22
CA TYR A 36 -11.08 6.32 12.53
C TYR A 36 -10.51 5.77 11.21
N PRO A 37 -9.71 6.58 10.48
CA PRO A 37 -9.12 6.13 9.24
C PRO A 37 -8.21 4.94 9.50
N LYS A 38 -8.16 4.02 8.52
CA LYS A 38 -7.23 2.89 8.58
C LYS A 38 -5.79 3.38 8.78
N SER A 39 -5.02 2.63 9.56
CA SER A 39 -3.57 2.81 9.70
C SER A 39 -2.85 2.63 8.35
N LEU A 40 -1.59 3.03 8.26
CA LEU A 40 -0.77 2.77 7.07
C LEU A 40 -0.65 1.26 6.84
N ILE A 41 -0.32 0.49 7.88
CA ILE A 41 -0.12 -0.96 7.78
C ILE A 41 -1.37 -1.69 7.27
N ASP A 42 -2.57 -1.25 7.66
CA ASP A 42 -3.84 -1.78 7.15
C ASP A 42 -4.09 -1.42 5.67
N LYS A 43 -3.65 -0.24 5.23
CA LYS A 43 -3.76 0.15 3.81
C LYS A 43 -2.81 -0.67 2.93
N LEU A 44 -1.64 -1.00 3.45
CA LEU A 44 -0.62 -1.80 2.77
C LEU A 44 -1.02 -3.29 2.69
N GLY A 45 -1.89 -3.73 3.59
CA GLY A 45 -2.49 -5.07 3.59
C GLY A 45 -1.67 -6.12 4.34
N VAL A 46 -0.74 -5.68 5.20
CA VAL A 46 0.07 -6.58 6.03
C VAL A 46 -0.80 -7.17 7.14
N LYS A 47 -0.84 -8.49 7.18
CA LYS A 47 -1.51 -9.29 8.21
C LYS A 47 -0.47 -9.84 9.19
N PRO A 48 -0.88 -10.32 10.38
CA PRO A 48 0.06 -10.86 11.37
C PRO A 48 0.92 -12.02 10.87
N ASP A 49 0.39 -12.82 9.95
CA ASP A 49 1.03 -13.98 9.34
C ASP A 49 1.77 -13.68 8.02
N SER A 50 1.78 -12.41 7.58
CA SER A 50 2.39 -12.04 6.30
C SER A 50 3.91 -12.20 6.32
N ARG A 51 4.45 -12.87 5.31
CA ARG A 51 5.89 -12.93 5.07
C ARG A 51 6.32 -11.72 4.28
N ILE A 52 7.06 -10.81 4.91
CA ILE A 52 7.51 -9.58 4.26
C ILE A 52 9.02 -9.40 4.26
N ALA A 53 9.52 -8.59 3.33
CA ALA A 53 10.87 -8.04 3.37
C ALA A 53 10.81 -6.51 3.21
N VAL A 54 11.70 -5.80 3.89
CA VAL A 54 11.81 -4.33 3.83
C VAL A 54 13.21 -3.96 3.36
N LEU A 55 13.31 -3.44 2.15
CA LEU A 55 14.57 -3.18 1.44
C LEU A 55 14.71 -1.68 1.21
N GLY A 56 15.70 -1.06 1.86
CA GLY A 56 16.00 0.38 1.72
C GLY A 56 15.02 1.35 2.39
N VAL A 57 13.82 0.91 2.77
CA VAL A 57 12.86 1.76 3.49
C VAL A 57 13.31 2.00 4.93
N THR A 58 13.38 3.27 5.33
CA THR A 58 13.87 3.72 6.64
C THR A 58 12.81 4.46 7.48
N ASP A 59 11.57 4.54 7.00
CA ASP A 59 10.46 5.18 7.70
C ASP A 59 10.16 4.48 9.03
N LEU A 60 10.43 5.17 10.14
CA LEU A 60 10.35 4.61 11.50
C LEU A 60 8.91 4.28 11.90
N GLU A 61 7.93 5.05 11.44
CA GLU A 61 6.53 4.83 11.77
C GLU A 61 6.02 3.55 11.10
N PHE A 62 6.33 3.36 9.82
CA PHE A 62 6.05 2.11 9.12
C PHE A 62 6.74 0.91 9.76
N LEU A 63 8.03 1.03 10.10
CA LEU A 63 8.79 -0.06 10.72
C LEU A 63 8.21 -0.46 12.09
N ALA A 64 7.80 0.51 12.90
CA ALA A 64 7.14 0.27 14.18
C ALA A 64 5.79 -0.44 14.00
N GLN A 65 4.94 0.06 13.09
CA GLN A 65 3.64 -0.58 12.79
C GLN A 65 3.81 -2.01 12.23
N ALA A 66 4.83 -2.24 11.39
CA ALA A 66 5.14 -3.56 10.86
C ALA A 66 5.59 -4.52 11.96
N GLN A 67 6.49 -4.06 12.85
CA GLN A 67 6.94 -4.86 14.00
C GLN A 67 5.78 -5.22 14.92
N GLU A 68 4.93 -4.25 15.26
CA GLU A 68 3.74 -4.49 16.09
C GLU A 68 2.80 -5.51 15.43
N ARG A 69 2.55 -5.37 14.12
CA ARG A 69 1.65 -6.26 13.38
C ARG A 69 2.18 -7.69 13.30
N LEU A 70 3.50 -7.86 13.11
CA LEU A 70 4.14 -9.17 12.89
C LEU A 70 4.65 -9.82 14.19
N GLY A 71 4.70 -9.07 15.30
CA GLY A 71 5.30 -9.51 16.56
C GLY A 71 6.84 -9.50 16.58
N ALA A 72 7.49 -9.15 15.47
CA ALA A 72 8.95 -9.05 15.35
C ALA A 72 9.36 -8.05 14.27
N PRO A 73 10.57 -7.46 14.34
CA PRO A 73 11.07 -6.57 13.30
C PRO A 73 11.10 -7.25 11.92
N PRO A 74 10.64 -6.59 10.85
CA PRO A 74 10.63 -7.21 9.53
C PRO A 74 12.06 -7.40 8.99
N PRO A 75 12.34 -8.50 8.26
CA PRO A 75 13.66 -8.75 7.67
C PRO A 75 14.08 -7.66 6.68
N ARG A 76 15.36 -7.26 6.73
CA ARG A 76 15.97 -6.29 5.80
C ARG A 76 16.62 -6.90 4.56
N LYS A 77 16.27 -8.16 4.24
CA LYS A 77 16.82 -8.91 3.11
C LYS A 77 15.71 -9.68 2.41
N SER A 78 15.88 -9.95 1.11
CA SER A 78 14.94 -10.79 0.38
C SER A 78 15.01 -12.24 0.89
N GLY A 79 13.84 -12.88 0.93
CA GLY A 79 13.65 -14.29 1.30
C GLY A 79 12.94 -15.03 0.16
N ALA A 80 12.35 -16.19 0.43
CA ALA A 80 11.55 -16.92 -0.57
C ALA A 80 10.05 -16.88 -0.22
N ALA A 81 9.21 -16.97 -1.25
CA ALA A 81 7.75 -17.03 -1.12
C ALA A 81 7.14 -15.87 -0.30
N LEU A 82 7.65 -14.65 -0.45
CA LEU A 82 7.17 -13.48 0.26
C LEU A 82 5.78 -13.05 -0.24
N ASP A 83 4.94 -12.59 0.70
CA ASP A 83 3.65 -11.95 0.41
C ASP A 83 3.86 -10.50 -0.03
N PHE A 84 4.77 -9.78 0.64
CA PHE A 84 5.09 -8.39 0.31
C PHE A 84 6.59 -8.11 0.36
N ILE A 85 7.09 -7.35 -0.61
CA ILE A 85 8.40 -6.69 -0.54
C ILE A 85 8.14 -5.20 -0.52
N PHE A 86 8.58 -4.49 0.52
CA PHE A 86 8.60 -3.04 0.57
C PHE A 86 9.98 -2.58 0.12
N TYR A 87 10.06 -1.95 -1.05
CA TYR A 87 11.32 -1.62 -1.70
C TYR A 87 11.43 -0.12 -1.95
N ALA A 88 12.43 0.53 -1.36
CA ALA A 88 12.75 1.92 -1.66
C ALA A 88 13.43 2.00 -3.04
N ALA A 89 12.91 2.85 -3.93
CA ALA A 89 13.51 3.10 -5.23
C ALA A 89 13.17 4.50 -5.72
N ASP A 90 14.19 5.23 -6.14
CA ASP A 90 14.12 6.63 -6.56
C ASP A 90 14.93 6.88 -7.85
N SER A 91 15.31 5.82 -8.56
CA SER A 91 16.07 5.88 -9.81
C SER A 91 15.71 4.74 -10.77
N ALA A 92 16.03 4.94 -12.05
CA ALA A 92 15.84 3.90 -13.07
C ALA A 92 16.68 2.64 -12.80
N ALA A 93 17.87 2.79 -12.19
CA ALA A 93 18.74 1.68 -11.84
C ALA A 93 18.11 0.80 -10.75
N GLU A 94 17.57 1.40 -9.70
CA GLU A 94 16.85 0.68 -8.64
C GLU A 94 15.57 0.02 -9.20
N LEU A 95 14.83 0.70 -10.06
CA LEU A 95 13.65 0.11 -10.70
C LEU A 95 13.98 -1.10 -11.60
N ALA A 96 15.22 -1.23 -12.09
CA ALA A 96 15.64 -2.41 -12.85
C ALA A 96 15.67 -3.69 -11.98
N GLU A 97 15.82 -3.56 -10.66
CA GLU A 97 15.85 -4.68 -9.71
C GLU A 97 14.48 -5.37 -9.55
N LEU A 98 13.38 -4.73 -9.99
CA LEU A 98 12.03 -5.29 -9.88
C LEU A 98 11.92 -6.69 -10.51
N LYS A 99 12.67 -6.96 -11.58
CA LYS A 99 12.69 -8.29 -12.23
C LYS A 99 13.27 -9.36 -11.30
N SER A 100 14.34 -9.03 -10.59
CA SER A 100 15.00 -9.91 -9.61
C SER A 100 14.11 -10.09 -8.37
N LEU A 101 13.63 -8.98 -7.80
CA LEU A 101 12.77 -8.97 -6.61
C LEU A 101 11.50 -9.81 -6.79
N LYS A 102 10.91 -9.79 -7.99
CA LYS A 102 9.73 -10.60 -8.31
C LYS A 102 9.94 -12.09 -8.04
N THR A 103 11.15 -12.61 -8.23
CA THR A 103 11.45 -14.06 -8.07
C THR A 103 11.32 -14.54 -6.63
N HIS A 104 11.35 -13.62 -5.66
CA HIS A 104 11.21 -13.88 -4.23
C HIS A 104 9.74 -13.93 -3.78
N LEU A 105 8.79 -13.54 -4.64
CA LEU A 105 7.37 -13.50 -4.30
C LEU A 105 6.72 -14.89 -4.43
N GLN A 106 5.73 -15.14 -3.56
CA GLN A 106 4.73 -16.17 -3.83
C GLN A 106 3.79 -15.72 -4.98
N PRO A 107 3.03 -16.62 -5.65
CA PRO A 107 2.26 -16.27 -6.85
C PRO A 107 1.29 -15.08 -6.71
N ALA A 108 0.65 -14.91 -5.55
CA ALA A 108 -0.24 -13.78 -5.24
C ALA A 108 0.46 -12.62 -4.50
N GLY A 109 1.79 -12.68 -4.35
CA GLY A 109 2.59 -11.67 -3.69
C GLY A 109 2.71 -10.36 -4.48
N ALA A 110 3.27 -9.35 -3.83
CA ALA A 110 3.41 -8.02 -4.40
C ALA A 110 4.69 -7.32 -3.96
N ILE A 111 5.19 -6.40 -4.80
CA ILE A 111 6.19 -5.41 -4.41
C ILE A 111 5.46 -4.08 -4.19
N TRP A 112 5.63 -3.48 -3.03
CA TRP A 112 5.35 -2.07 -2.78
C TRP A 112 6.61 -1.26 -3.07
N VAL A 113 6.64 -0.57 -4.20
CA VAL A 113 7.69 0.41 -4.48
C VAL A 113 7.38 1.66 -3.67
N VAL A 114 8.28 2.04 -2.76
CA VAL A 114 8.20 3.23 -1.93
C VAL A 114 9.17 4.26 -2.52
N SER A 115 8.66 5.40 -2.95
CA SER A 115 9.47 6.43 -3.63
C SER A 115 9.12 7.81 -3.11
N LEU A 116 10.06 8.75 -3.26
CA LEU A 116 9.86 10.16 -2.96
C LEU A 116 8.69 10.73 -3.77
N LYS A 117 7.97 11.67 -3.18
CA LYS A 117 6.85 12.36 -3.85
C LYS A 117 6.98 13.89 -3.76
N GLY A 118 6.15 14.58 -4.55
CA GLY A 118 6.12 16.03 -4.57
C GLY A 118 7.40 16.62 -5.15
N LYS A 119 7.91 17.70 -4.54
CA LYS A 119 9.09 18.42 -5.05
C LYS A 119 10.39 17.62 -4.98
N ALA A 120 10.47 16.63 -4.11
CA ALA A 120 11.65 15.76 -3.95
C ALA A 120 11.62 14.55 -4.89
N ALA A 121 10.55 14.34 -5.66
CA ALA A 121 10.43 13.19 -6.54
C ALA A 121 11.49 13.23 -7.65
N THR A 122 12.29 12.17 -7.74
CA THR A 122 13.31 11.96 -8.77
C THR A 122 12.83 11.05 -9.90
N ILE A 123 11.72 10.33 -9.67
CA ILE A 123 11.02 9.48 -10.63
C ILE A 123 9.52 9.77 -10.59
N LYS A 124 8.81 9.46 -11.68
CA LYS A 124 7.35 9.55 -11.75
C LYS A 124 6.72 8.17 -11.56
N ASP A 125 5.46 8.14 -11.11
CA ASP A 125 4.67 6.89 -11.07
C ASP A 125 4.64 6.17 -12.44
N THR A 126 4.66 6.92 -13.54
CA THR A 126 4.73 6.36 -14.90
C THR A 126 6.02 5.61 -15.17
N ASP A 127 7.14 6.00 -14.56
CA ASP A 127 8.43 5.33 -14.68
C ASP A 127 8.39 4.00 -13.92
N VAL A 128 7.81 4.01 -12.71
CA VAL A 128 7.57 2.79 -11.91
C VAL A 128 6.67 1.82 -12.68
N MET A 129 5.56 2.30 -13.26
CA MET A 129 4.64 1.47 -14.06
C MET A 129 5.33 0.90 -15.31
N LYS A 130 6.18 1.68 -15.98
CA LYS A 130 6.96 1.21 -17.14
C LYS A 130 7.93 0.11 -16.74
N ALA A 131 8.68 0.30 -15.65
CA ALA A 131 9.60 -0.70 -15.12
C ALA A 131 8.87 -1.96 -14.64
N ALA A 132 7.73 -1.80 -13.97
CA ALA A 132 6.87 -2.90 -13.54
C ALA A 132 6.46 -3.78 -14.73
N ARG A 133 5.96 -3.17 -15.82
CA ARG A 133 5.61 -3.90 -17.05
C ARG A 133 6.79 -4.64 -17.65
N ALA A 134 7.97 -4.02 -17.70
CA ALA A 134 9.21 -4.66 -18.17
C ALA A 134 9.64 -5.84 -17.29
N ALA A 135 9.36 -5.79 -15.99
CA ALA A 135 9.57 -6.90 -15.05
C ALA A 135 8.45 -7.97 -15.11
N GLY A 136 7.39 -7.75 -15.88
CA GLY A 136 6.23 -8.64 -15.97
C GLY A 136 5.26 -8.52 -14.79
N LEU A 137 5.25 -7.37 -14.11
CA LEU A 137 4.32 -6.97 -13.06
C LEU A 137 3.31 -5.96 -13.61
N VAL A 138 2.21 -5.75 -12.89
CA VAL A 138 1.23 -4.69 -13.15
C VAL A 138 0.94 -3.93 -11.87
N ASP A 139 0.71 -2.63 -11.98
CA ASP A 139 0.25 -1.82 -10.86
C ASP A 139 -1.19 -2.18 -10.49
N ASN A 140 -1.49 -2.08 -9.19
CA ASN A 140 -2.80 -2.44 -8.63
C ASN A 140 -3.37 -1.32 -7.77
N LYS A 141 -2.51 -0.68 -6.97
CA LYS A 141 -2.92 0.30 -5.99
C LYS A 141 -1.79 1.28 -5.71
N VAL A 142 -2.14 2.54 -5.52
CA VAL A 142 -1.26 3.56 -4.94
C VAL A 142 -1.81 4.02 -3.59
N CYS A 143 -0.93 4.38 -2.65
CA CYS A 143 -1.33 5.10 -1.45
C CYS A 143 -0.21 6.01 -0.95
N GLY A 144 -0.58 7.08 -0.25
CA GLY A 144 0.38 7.86 0.53
C GLY A 144 1.02 6.97 1.59
N PHE A 145 2.35 6.95 1.61
CA PHE A 145 3.14 6.15 2.54
C PHE A 145 3.51 6.97 3.77
N SER A 146 4.12 8.13 3.55
CA SER A 146 4.44 9.11 4.61
C SER A 146 4.31 10.53 4.07
N ALA A 147 4.76 11.55 4.81
CA ALA A 147 4.78 12.93 4.32
C ALA A 147 5.65 13.08 3.06
N THR A 148 6.75 12.32 2.98
CA THR A 148 7.77 12.42 1.92
C THR A 148 7.67 11.34 0.86
N HIS A 149 6.96 10.23 1.14
CA HIS A 149 6.90 9.09 0.22
C HIS A 149 5.47 8.73 -0.21
N THR A 150 5.38 8.18 -1.42
CA THR A 150 4.23 7.42 -1.93
C THR A 150 4.60 5.95 -2.04
N ALA A 151 3.61 5.06 -2.13
CA ALA A 151 3.84 3.66 -2.39
C ALA A 151 2.93 3.13 -3.49
N LEU A 152 3.52 2.48 -4.50
CA LEU A 152 2.82 1.83 -5.61
C LEU A 152 2.94 0.31 -5.49
N LYS A 153 1.80 -0.38 -5.41
CA LYS A 153 1.69 -1.84 -5.34
C LYS A 153 1.75 -2.44 -6.72
N LEU A 154 2.77 -3.25 -6.95
CA LEU A 154 3.02 -4.03 -8.15
C LEU A 154 2.74 -5.51 -7.87
N VAL A 155 1.91 -6.14 -8.68
CA VAL A 155 1.52 -7.55 -8.51
C VAL A 155 1.85 -8.37 -9.74
N ILE A 156 1.99 -9.68 -9.55
CA ILE A 156 2.01 -10.62 -10.67
C ILE A 156 0.59 -10.65 -11.29
N PRO A 157 0.44 -10.45 -12.60
CA PRO A 157 -0.86 -10.54 -13.29
C PRO A 157 -1.55 -11.87 -13.02
N LYS A 158 -2.88 -11.87 -12.84
CA LYS A 158 -3.64 -13.07 -12.43
C LYS A 158 -3.46 -14.25 -13.39
N ASP A 159 -3.46 -14.00 -14.68
CA ASP A 159 -3.23 -14.97 -15.77
C ASP A 159 -1.83 -15.59 -15.75
N ARG A 160 -0.87 -14.97 -15.04
CA ARG A 160 0.52 -15.42 -14.94
C ARG A 160 0.86 -16.06 -13.60
N ARG A 161 -0.11 -16.19 -12.69
CA ARG A 161 0.06 -16.89 -11.41
C ARG A 161 -0.11 -18.40 -11.67
N LYS A 162 0.96 -19.10 -12.03
CA LYS A 162 0.92 -20.56 -12.17
C LYS A 162 0.61 -21.20 -10.82
N GLY A 163 -0.34 -22.14 -10.78
CA GLY A 163 -0.62 -23.00 -9.61
C GLY A 163 -1.82 -22.63 -8.73
N TRP A 164 -2.63 -21.62 -9.10
CA TRP A 164 -3.88 -21.34 -8.39
C TRP A 164 -5.06 -22.05 -9.09
N SER A 165 -5.34 -23.31 -8.73
CA SER A 165 -6.66 -23.89 -9.01
C SER A 165 -7.68 -23.28 -8.05
N LEU A 166 -8.87 -23.00 -8.59
CA LEU A 166 -10.06 -22.61 -7.82
C LEU A 166 -10.44 -23.69 -6.80
#